data_AF-A0A2T6KM87-F1
#
_entry.id   AF-A0A2T6KM87-F1
#
_cell.length_a   1.000
_cell.length_b   1.000
_cell.length_c   1.000
_cell.angle_alpha   90.00
_cell.angle_beta   90.00
_cell.angle_gamma   90.00
#
_symmetry.space_group_name_H-M   'P 1'
#
loop_
_entity.id
_entity.type
_entity.pdbx_description
1 polymer ?
#
loop_
_entity_poly.entity_id
_entity_poly.type
_entity_poly.pdbx_seq_one_letter_code
_entity_poly.pdbx_strand_id
1 'polypeptide(L)'
;MKSTSCGFAEGCAPSHMLVNGDDADAKDAVGVTIRDIGFEPLAAGGLCTARFVEPFAMVTAKLAYGQPGGPALTYSFEKLHC
;
A
#
# COMPACT_ATOMS: atom_id res chain seq x y z
N MET A 1 -14.62 -27.15 0.46
CA MET A 1 -13.61 -26.25 1.05
C MET A 1 -12.35 -26.33 0.20
N LYS A 2 -12.17 -25.43 -0.77
CA LYS A 2 -10.88 -25.26 -1.45
C LYS A 2 -10.17 -24.11 -0.76
N SER A 3 -9.03 -24.41 -0.17
CA SER A 3 -8.05 -23.45 0.32
C SER A 3 -7.60 -22.59 -0.85
N THR A 4 -8.02 -21.33 -0.90
CA THR A 4 -7.39 -20.32 -1.74
C THR A 4 -6.26 -19.73 -0.93
N SER A 5 -5.11 -20.39 -0.91
CA SER A 5 -3.86 -19.73 -0.54
C SER A 5 -3.54 -18.74 -1.66
N CYS A 6 -4.04 -17.51 -1.54
CA CYS A 6 -3.54 -16.39 -2.32
C CYS A 6 -2.16 -16.04 -1.74
N GLY A 7 -1.14 -16.79 -2.14
CA GLY A 7 0.22 -16.28 -2.06
C GLY A 7 0.29 -15.04 -2.92
N PHE A 8 1.06 -14.03 -2.50
CA PHE A 8 1.44 -12.92 -3.38
C PHE A 8 1.92 -13.53 -4.69
N ALA A 9 1.16 -13.35 -5.77
CA ALA A 9 1.44 -14.00 -7.04
C ALA A 9 2.86 -13.58 -7.47
N GLU A 10 3.77 -14.56 -7.59
CA GLU A 10 5.09 -14.34 -8.17
C GLU A 10 4.90 -13.73 -9.58
N GLY A 11 5.37 -12.50 -9.76
CA GLY A 11 5.21 -11.72 -11.00
C GLY A 11 4.23 -10.54 -10.93
N CYS A 12 3.57 -10.28 -9.80
CA CYS A 12 2.79 -9.05 -9.62
C CYS A 12 3.71 -7.87 -9.23
N ALA A 13 3.42 -6.66 -9.71
CA ALA A 13 4.13 -5.44 -9.32
C ALA A 13 4.14 -5.29 -7.78
N PRO A 14 5.18 -4.67 -7.19
CA PRO A 14 5.28 -4.54 -5.73
C PRO A 14 4.06 -3.81 -5.18
N SER A 15 3.50 -4.35 -4.10
CA SER A 15 2.39 -3.70 -3.39
C SER A 15 2.95 -2.54 -2.57
N HIS A 16 2.46 -1.34 -2.81
CA HIS A 16 2.99 -0.15 -2.17
C HIS A 16 2.29 0.13 -0.84
N MET A 17 3.04 0.68 0.12
CA MET A 17 2.50 1.30 1.32
C MET A 17 2.96 2.76 1.40
N LEU A 18 2.00 3.69 1.41
CA LEU A 18 2.29 5.13 1.45
C LEU A 18 2.90 5.53 2.80
N VAL A 19 4.00 6.29 2.75
CA VAL A 19 4.71 6.80 3.94
C VAL A 19 4.73 8.32 3.92
N ASN A 20 4.18 8.93 4.96
CA ASN A 20 4.16 10.37 5.18
C ASN A 20 4.89 10.71 6.48
N GLY A 21 5.73 11.75 6.46
CA GLY A 21 6.41 12.20 7.67
C GLY A 21 7.48 13.25 7.39
N ASP A 22 7.72 14.09 8.39
CA ASP A 22 8.69 15.19 8.32
C ASP A 22 10.07 14.78 8.86
N ASP A 23 10.14 13.71 9.66
CA ASP A 23 11.38 13.12 10.18
C ASP A 23 11.89 12.03 9.22
N ALA A 24 13.12 12.18 8.73
CA ALA A 24 13.72 11.25 7.79
C ALA A 24 14.10 9.92 8.44
N ASP A 25 14.71 9.95 9.63
CA ASP A 25 15.17 8.76 10.35
C ASP A 25 13.98 7.90 10.76
N ALA A 26 12.87 8.54 11.17
CA ALA A 26 11.62 7.84 11.46
C ALA A 26 11.05 7.14 10.22
N LYS A 27 11.09 7.77 9.05
CA LYS A 27 10.62 7.17 7.78
C LYS A 27 11.49 6.00 7.35
N ASP A 28 12.79 6.07 7.58
CA ASP A 28 13.71 4.97 7.26
C ASP A 28 13.44 3.76 8.17
N ALA A 29 13.26 3.97 9.48
CA ALA A 29 12.90 2.92 10.42
C ALA A 29 11.56 2.25 10.06
N VAL A 30 10.54 3.04 9.71
CA VAL A 30 9.24 2.52 9.24
C VAL A 30 9.40 1.78 7.91
N GLY A 31 10.25 2.28 7.01
CA GLY A 31 10.52 1.64 5.72
C GLY A 31 11.12 0.24 5.85
N VAL A 32 11.92 -0.04 6.88
CA VAL A 32 12.37 -1.41 7.19
C VAL A 32 11.19 -2.30 7.56
N THR A 33 10.34 -1.82 8.48
CA THR A 33 9.17 -2.57 8.94
C THR A 33 8.20 -2.89 7.80
N ILE A 34 7.98 -1.94 6.89
CA ILE A 34 7.11 -2.11 5.71
C ILE A 34 7.65 -3.23 4.80
N ARG A 35 8.96 -3.29 4.59
CA ARG A 35 9.59 -4.35 3.80
C ARG A 35 9.51 -5.70 4.49
N ASP A 36 9.69 -5.75 5.81
CA ASP A 36 9.59 -6.98 6.59
C ASP A 36 8.20 -7.64 6.50
N ILE A 37 7.13 -6.84 6.32
CA ILE A 37 5.77 -7.34 6.12
C ILE A 37 5.40 -7.60 4.64
N GLY A 38 6.36 -7.43 3.72
CA GLY A 38 6.20 -7.77 2.29
C GLY A 38 5.62 -6.68 1.40
N PHE A 39 5.67 -5.41 1.82
CA PHE A 39 5.27 -4.25 1.00
C PHE A 39 6.48 -3.40 0.64
N GLU A 40 6.35 -2.57 -0.40
CA GLU A 40 7.37 -1.57 -0.74
C GLU A 40 6.94 -0.18 -0.23
N PRO A 41 7.75 0.51 0.61
CA PRO A 41 7.42 1.85 1.08
C PRO A 41 7.46 2.85 -0.09
N LEU A 42 6.37 3.62 -0.23
CA LEU A 42 6.24 4.67 -1.23
C LEU A 42 6.16 6.04 -0.54
N ALA A 43 7.19 6.87 -0.73
CA ALA A 43 7.24 8.21 -0.15
C ALA A 43 6.11 9.10 -0.69
N ALA A 44 5.25 9.58 0.21
CA ALA A 44 4.08 10.41 -0.11
C ALA A 44 4.20 11.85 0.40
N GLY A 45 5.40 12.26 0.84
CA GLY A 45 5.72 13.61 1.31
C GLY A 45 5.73 13.78 2.82
N GLY A 46 5.63 15.02 3.28
CA GLY A 46 5.59 15.38 4.71
C GLY A 46 4.28 14.99 5.39
N LEU A 47 4.15 15.25 6.69
CA LEU A 47 2.96 14.86 7.45
C LEU A 47 1.69 15.59 6.97
N CYS A 48 1.83 16.82 6.47
CA CYS A 48 0.73 17.60 5.91
C CYS A 48 0.01 16.93 4.73
N THR A 49 0.67 16.03 3.98
CA THR A 49 0.06 15.32 2.86
C THR A 49 -0.69 14.05 3.29
N ALA A 50 -0.56 13.62 4.56
CA ALA A 50 -1.28 12.45 5.09
C ALA A 50 -2.80 12.60 5.00
N ARG A 51 -3.31 13.84 4.99
CA ARG A 51 -4.73 14.15 4.79
C ARG A 51 -5.32 13.60 3.49
N PHE A 52 -4.48 13.31 2.49
CA PHE A 52 -4.90 12.70 1.22
C PHE A 52 -4.93 11.17 1.29
N VAL A 53 -4.13 10.58 2.19
CA VAL A 53 -4.09 9.13 2.41
C VAL A 53 -5.36 8.66 3.13
N GLU A 54 -5.89 9.43 4.07
CA GLU A 54 -7.12 9.10 4.79
C GLU A 54 -8.34 8.83 3.86
N PRO A 55 -8.71 9.74 2.93
CA PRO A 55 -9.79 9.46 1.99
C PRO A 55 -9.44 8.35 0.99
N PHE A 56 -8.18 8.21 0.62
CA PHE A 56 -7.74 7.09 -0.23
C PHE A 56 -7.94 5.74 0.47
N ALA A 57 -7.58 5.64 1.76
CA ALA A 57 -7.82 4.45 2.56
C ALA A 57 -9.31 4.10 2.65
N MET A 58 -10.19 5.10 2.78
CA MET A 58 -11.64 4.88 2.73
C MET A 58 -12.09 4.26 1.39
N VAL A 59 -11.54 4.74 0.26
CA VAL A 59 -11.82 4.14 -1.06
C VAL A 59 -11.36 2.68 -1.09
N THR A 60 -10.14 2.38 -0.62
CA THR A 60 -9.64 1.00 -0.58
C THR A 60 -10.51 0.08 0.28
N ALA A 61 -11.02 0.57 1.42
CA ALA A 61 -11.95 -0.18 2.25
C ALA A 61 -13.28 -0.44 1.52
N LYS A 62 -13.81 0.57 0.80
CA LYS A 62 -15.03 0.40 0.02
C LYS A 62 -14.86 -0.62 -1.12
N LEU A 63 -13.70 -0.65 -1.77
CA LEU A 63 -13.38 -1.64 -2.81
C LEU A 63 -13.24 -3.05 -2.21
N ALA A 64 -12.50 -3.19 -1.11
CA ALA A 64 -12.24 -4.48 -0.47
C ALA A 64 -13.50 -5.16 0.10
N TYR A 65 -14.39 -4.38 0.72
CA TYR A 65 -15.54 -4.92 1.45
C TYR A 65 -16.89 -4.64 0.80
N GLY A 66 -16.97 -3.64 -0.08
CA GLY A 66 -18.21 -3.18 -0.68
C GLY A 66 -18.36 -3.51 -2.16
N GLN A 67 -17.35 -4.10 -2.79
CA GLN A 67 -17.37 -4.53 -4.20
C GLN A 67 -16.96 -6.01 -4.32
N PRO A 68 -17.28 -6.68 -5.44
CA PRO A 68 -16.77 -8.01 -5.73
C PRO A 68 -15.22 -8.04 -5.77
N GLY A 69 -14.61 -9.15 -5.38
CA GLY A 69 -13.14 -9.34 -5.33
C GLY A 69 -12.61 -9.66 -3.94
N GLY A 70 -13.30 -9.19 -2.90
CA GLY A 70 -13.00 -9.53 -1.51
C GLY A 70 -11.84 -8.73 -0.89
N PRO A 71 -11.47 -9.04 0.37
CA PRO A 71 -10.60 -8.19 1.18
C PRO A 71 -9.11 -8.28 0.84
N ALA A 72 -8.70 -9.24 0.02
CA ALA A 72 -7.33 -9.38 -0.47
C ALA A 72 -7.06 -8.36 -1.59
N LEU A 73 -7.04 -7.08 -1.23
CA LEU A 73 -6.85 -5.95 -2.14
C LEU A 73 -5.53 -5.23 -1.83
N THR A 74 -4.73 -4.99 -2.86
CA THR A 74 -3.53 -4.14 -2.80
C THR A 74 -3.53 -3.13 -3.95
N TYR A 75 -2.61 -2.18 -3.91
CA TYR A 75 -2.39 -1.23 -4.98
C TYR A 75 -0.90 -1.11 -5.32
N SER A 76 -0.60 -0.88 -6.58
CA SER A 76 0.72 -0.52 -7.08
C SER A 76 0.61 0.72 -7.95
N PHE A 77 1.66 1.53 -7.98
CA PHE A 77 1.68 2.83 -8.66
C PHE A 77 2.87 2.86 -9.60
N GLU A 78 2.60 3.07 -10.89
CA GLU A 78 3.61 3.26 -11.92
C GLU A 78 3.33 4.56 -12.66
N LYS A 79 4.38 5.30 -13.01
CA LYS A 79 4.23 6.50 -13.85
C LYS A 79 4.19 6.05 -15.30
N LEU A 80 3.15 6.43 -16.02
CA LEU A 80 3.11 6.27 -17.47
C LEU A 80 4.11 7.25 -18.09
N HIS A 81 5.07 6.72 -18.83
CA HIS A 81 5.97 7.50 -19.66
C HIS A 81 5.45 7.43 -21.11
N CYS A 82 5.15 8.58 -21.70
CA CYS A 82 4.81 8.73 -23.11
C CYS A 82 5.99 9.31 -23.90
#